data_AF-A0A097PR13-F1
#
_entry.id   AF-A0A097PR13-F1
#
_cell.length_a   1.000
_cell.length_b   1.000
_cell.length_c   1.000
_cell.angle_alpha   90.00
_cell.angle_beta   90.00
_cell.angle_gamma   90.00
#
_symmetry.space_group_name_H-M   'P 1'
#
loop_
_entity.id
_entity.type
_entity.pdbx_description
1 polymer ?
#
loop_
_entity_poly.entity_id
_entity_poly.type
_entity_poly.pdbx_seq_one_letter_code
_entity_poly.pdbx_strand_id
1 'polypeptide(L)'
;EDDDDIDGLDAWERTYTDERSWEALEEDESGLLCPIDNKAIYHAQYRRRLRNAARIQKGLIRFLYIVVDLSRAASEMDFRPSRMVVITKHVEAFIREFFDQNPLSQIGLVTIKDGVAHPLTELGGSPESHIKALMGKMECSGDSSLQNALDLVCGYLDQIPSYGHREVLILYSALSTCDPGDIMESIQKCKKSKIRCSVIGLSAEMFICKLLCQETGGLYSVAMDEAHFKELMLDHAPPPPAIAEFAIANLIKMGFPQRAAEGSIAICSCHKEAKVGDGYICPRCKARVCELPTECRICGLTLVSSPHLARSYHHLFPITPFDEVSPRNTPLQRPPKTCFGCQQSLLNPGNKLGLSVACPKCNQYFCVDCDIYIHESLHNCPGCESF
;
A
#
# COMPACT_ATOMS: atom_id res chain seq x y z
N GLU A 1 27.74 -51.57 20.54
CA GLU A 1 26.56 -51.93 21.34
C GLU A 1 25.82 -50.64 21.66
N ASP A 2 25.34 -49.92 20.64
CA ASP A 2 24.60 -48.65 20.80
C ASP A 2 23.52 -48.52 19.69
N ASP A 3 22.83 -49.62 19.36
CA ASP A 3 21.75 -49.63 18.35
C ASP A 3 20.38 -50.03 18.96
N ASP A 4 20.27 -50.16 20.29
CA ASP A 4 19.08 -50.71 20.95
C ASP A 4 18.18 -49.69 21.68
N ASP A 5 18.39 -48.37 21.50
CA ASP A 5 17.58 -47.33 22.18
C ASP A 5 16.54 -46.63 21.27
N ILE A 6 16.22 -47.18 20.09
CA ILE A 6 15.25 -46.58 19.14
C ILE A 6 13.88 -47.30 19.14
N ASP A 7 13.67 -48.33 19.96
CA ASP A 7 12.42 -49.12 19.90
C ASP A 7 11.33 -48.69 20.91
N GLY A 8 11.49 -47.52 21.54
CA GLY A 8 10.54 -46.99 22.53
C GLY A 8 9.85 -45.66 22.16
N LEU A 9 10.22 -45.03 21.05
CA LEU A 9 9.68 -43.72 20.67
C LEU A 9 8.40 -43.87 19.84
N ASP A 10 7.34 -43.17 20.25
CA ASP A 10 6.08 -43.12 19.54
C ASP A 10 6.30 -42.56 18.10
N ALA A 11 5.43 -42.93 17.16
CA ALA A 11 5.59 -42.52 15.75
C ALA A 11 5.68 -40.98 15.55
N TRP A 12 5.10 -40.18 16.45
CA TRP A 12 5.21 -38.72 16.44
C TRP A 12 6.59 -38.21 16.90
N GLU A 13 7.25 -38.92 17.81
CA GLU A 13 8.61 -38.60 18.26
C GLU A 13 9.63 -38.92 17.17
N ARG A 14 9.43 -40.04 16.44
CA ARG A 14 10.31 -40.43 15.32
C ARG A 14 10.28 -39.43 14.15
N THR A 15 9.12 -38.83 13.88
CA THR A 15 8.97 -37.81 12.82
C THR A 15 9.65 -36.49 13.23
N TYR A 16 9.68 -36.18 14.52
CA TYR A 16 10.32 -34.97 15.06
C TYR A 16 11.86 -35.11 15.17
N THR A 17 12.40 -36.33 15.21
CA THR A 17 13.85 -36.60 15.23
C THR A 17 14.56 -36.35 13.90
N ASP A 18 13.91 -36.56 12.75
CA ASP A 18 14.51 -36.28 11.44
C ASP A 18 14.38 -34.79 11.02
N GLU A 19 13.45 -34.05 11.66
CA GLU A 19 13.18 -32.63 11.41
C GLU A 19 13.44 -31.75 12.66
N ARG A 20 14.56 -31.97 13.36
CA ARG A 20 14.96 -31.14 14.50
C ARG A 20 15.41 -29.75 14.04
N SER A 21 14.44 -28.92 13.67
CA SER A 21 14.66 -27.54 13.20
C SER A 21 15.44 -26.66 14.19
N TRP A 22 15.45 -27.01 15.48
CA TRP A 22 16.26 -26.33 16.51
C TRP A 22 17.75 -26.68 16.47
N GLU A 23 18.17 -27.78 15.84
CA GLU A 23 19.59 -28.13 15.67
C GLU A 23 20.30 -27.25 14.62
N ALA A 24 19.53 -26.57 13.76
CA ALA A 24 20.05 -25.62 12.77
C ALA A 24 20.26 -24.21 13.33
N LEU A 25 19.95 -23.97 14.61
CA LEU A 25 20.14 -22.68 15.27
C LEU A 25 21.60 -22.61 15.76
N GLU A 26 22.37 -21.66 15.22
CA GLU A 26 23.75 -21.43 15.65
C GLU A 26 23.77 -20.60 16.94
N GLU A 27 24.62 -20.97 17.90
CA GLU A 27 24.87 -20.19 19.12
C GLU A 27 26.15 -19.35 18.97
N ASP A 28 26.13 -18.13 19.47
CA ASP A 28 27.30 -17.26 19.54
C ASP A 28 28.25 -17.66 20.69
N GLU A 29 29.42 -17.04 20.75
CA GLU A 29 30.44 -17.31 21.79
C GLU A 29 29.94 -17.02 23.23
N SER A 30 28.80 -16.36 23.39
CA SER A 30 28.15 -16.08 24.68
C SER A 30 27.01 -17.04 25.02
N GLY A 31 26.72 -18.03 24.16
CA GLY A 31 25.63 -18.98 24.33
C GLY A 31 24.25 -18.42 24.01
N LEU A 32 24.19 -17.30 23.26
CA LEU A 32 22.95 -16.74 22.73
C LEU A 32 22.75 -17.18 21.28
N LEU A 33 21.51 -17.41 20.86
CA LEU A 33 21.21 -17.77 19.48
C LEU A 33 21.63 -16.64 18.52
N CYS A 34 22.44 -16.98 17.52
CA CYS A 34 22.79 -16.11 16.40
C CYS A 34 21.51 -15.72 15.64
N PRO A 35 21.19 -14.42 15.50
CA PRO A 35 20.10 -13.98 14.66
C PRO A 35 20.37 -14.40 13.21
N ILE A 36 19.41 -15.06 12.57
CA ILE A 36 19.48 -15.36 11.13
C ILE A 36 19.58 -14.02 10.39
N ASP A 37 20.65 -13.81 9.61
CA ASP A 37 20.82 -12.58 8.81
C ASP A 37 19.84 -12.55 7.63
N ASN A 38 18.62 -12.12 7.93
CA ASN A 38 17.54 -12.01 6.96
C ASN A 38 17.74 -10.84 5.97
N LYS A 39 18.83 -10.07 6.05
CA LYS A 39 19.06 -8.94 5.13
C LYS A 39 19.10 -9.37 3.67
N ALA A 40 19.71 -10.51 3.37
CA ALA A 40 19.76 -11.04 2.02
C ALA A 40 18.37 -11.45 1.50
N ILE A 41 17.55 -12.06 2.36
CA ILE A 41 16.17 -12.48 2.04
C ILE A 41 15.29 -11.24 1.83
N TYR A 42 15.35 -10.28 2.75
CA TYR A 42 14.62 -9.02 2.68
C TYR A 42 14.99 -8.24 1.42
N HIS A 43 16.27 -8.15 1.10
CA HIS A 43 16.75 -7.49 -0.12
C HIS A 43 16.31 -8.22 -1.40
N ALA A 44 16.30 -9.56 -1.39
CA ALA A 44 15.79 -10.35 -2.51
C ALA A 44 14.28 -10.15 -2.72
N GLN A 45 13.49 -10.08 -1.64
CA GLN A 45 12.06 -9.78 -1.67
C GLN A 45 11.81 -8.35 -2.17
N TYR A 46 12.52 -7.35 -1.64
CA TYR A 46 12.51 -5.97 -2.11
C TYR A 46 12.79 -5.88 -3.63
N ARG A 47 13.83 -6.55 -4.13
CA ARG A 47 14.14 -6.52 -5.57
C ARG A 47 13.11 -7.20 -6.46
N ARG A 48 12.39 -8.20 -5.97
CA ARG A 48 11.25 -8.77 -6.72
C ARG A 48 10.18 -7.71 -6.96
N ARG A 49 9.95 -6.80 -6.01
CA ARG A 49 8.99 -5.69 -6.15
C ARG A 49 9.45 -4.66 -7.20
N LEU A 50 10.74 -4.33 -7.24
CA LEU A 50 11.29 -3.36 -8.21
C LEU A 50 11.19 -3.79 -9.68
N ARG A 51 11.16 -5.10 -9.96
CA ARG A 51 11.14 -5.62 -11.35
C ARG A 51 9.87 -5.24 -12.13
N ASN A 52 8.81 -4.78 -11.46
CA ASN A 52 7.56 -4.36 -12.09
C ASN A 52 7.52 -2.87 -12.50
N ALA A 53 8.64 -2.14 -12.41
CA ALA A 53 8.73 -0.69 -12.69
C ALA A 53 8.80 -0.33 -14.19
N ALA A 54 8.00 -0.98 -15.05
CA ALA A 54 7.92 -0.60 -16.46
C ALA A 54 7.27 0.78 -16.64
N ARG A 55 7.74 1.55 -17.62
CA ARG A 55 7.16 2.84 -18.02
C ARG A 55 5.83 2.60 -18.73
N ILE A 56 4.78 2.40 -17.94
CA ILE A 56 3.41 2.17 -18.39
C ILE A 56 2.58 3.40 -18.03
N GLN A 57 1.51 3.67 -18.77
CA GLN A 57 0.53 4.66 -18.38
C GLN A 57 -0.06 4.28 -17.02
N LYS A 58 0.02 5.18 -16.04
CA LYS A 58 -0.50 4.98 -14.68
C LYS A 58 -1.69 5.90 -14.42
N GLY A 59 -2.62 5.40 -13.63
CA GLY A 59 -3.77 6.16 -13.16
C GLY A 59 -3.41 7.07 -11.99
N LEU A 60 -3.06 8.33 -12.24
CA LEU A 60 -2.64 9.25 -11.17
C LEU A 60 -3.79 9.72 -10.27
N ILE A 61 -5.01 9.83 -10.81
CA ILE A 61 -6.18 10.25 -10.05
C ILE A 61 -7.01 9.01 -9.75
N ARG A 62 -6.94 8.55 -8.49
CA ARG A 62 -7.63 7.34 -8.03
C ARG A 62 -8.74 7.70 -7.08
N PHE A 63 -9.86 7.02 -7.22
CA PHE A 63 -10.99 7.06 -6.31
C PHE A 63 -11.12 5.69 -5.70
N LEU A 64 -10.57 5.54 -4.49
CA LEU A 64 -10.46 4.28 -3.79
C LEU A 64 -11.51 4.19 -2.69
N TYR A 65 -12.37 3.18 -2.74
CA TYR A 65 -13.15 2.78 -1.57
C TYR A 65 -12.46 1.65 -0.83
N ILE A 66 -12.22 1.82 0.46
CA ILE A 66 -11.78 0.75 1.35
C ILE A 66 -13.01 0.19 2.05
N VAL A 67 -13.28 -1.08 1.83
CA VAL A 67 -14.36 -1.83 2.47
C VAL A 67 -13.76 -2.67 3.58
N VAL A 68 -14.15 -2.42 4.82
CA VAL A 68 -13.66 -3.15 6.00
C VAL A 68 -14.74 -4.09 6.52
N ASP A 69 -14.44 -5.37 6.56
CA ASP A 69 -15.31 -6.36 7.17
C ASP A 69 -15.21 -6.30 8.71
N LEU A 70 -16.29 -5.86 9.35
CA LEU A 70 -16.49 -5.82 10.80
C LEU A 70 -17.56 -6.84 11.24
N SER A 71 -17.70 -7.95 10.51
CA SER A 71 -18.53 -9.09 10.94
C SER A 71 -17.94 -9.77 12.18
N ARG A 72 -18.65 -10.76 12.72
CA ARG A 72 -18.17 -11.59 13.84
C ARG A 72 -16.77 -12.17 13.62
N ALA A 73 -16.40 -12.49 12.37
CA ALA A 73 -15.09 -13.05 12.06
C ALA A 73 -13.93 -12.07 12.33
N ALA A 74 -14.20 -10.76 12.32
CA ALA A 74 -13.20 -9.75 12.65
C ALA A 74 -12.91 -9.63 14.16
N SER A 75 -13.71 -10.30 15.01
CA SER A 75 -13.46 -10.37 16.46
C SER A 75 -12.51 -11.50 16.87
N GLU A 76 -12.12 -12.38 15.93
CA GLU A 76 -11.16 -13.45 16.18
C GLU A 76 -9.77 -12.91 16.56
N MET A 77 -9.01 -13.73 17.28
CA MET A 77 -7.72 -13.36 17.90
C MET A 77 -6.51 -14.11 17.33
N ASP A 78 -6.59 -14.54 16.07
CA ASP A 78 -5.44 -15.05 15.32
C ASP A 78 -4.37 -13.95 15.14
N PHE A 79 -4.80 -12.71 14.88
CA PHE A 79 -4.01 -11.52 15.09
C PHE A 79 -4.19 -10.98 16.51
N ARG A 80 -3.09 -10.51 17.12
CA ARG A 80 -3.12 -9.94 18.47
C ARG A 80 -3.26 -8.41 18.42
N PRO A 81 -4.20 -7.79 19.16
CA PRO A 81 -5.15 -8.41 20.10
C PRO A 81 -6.40 -9.02 19.43
N SER A 82 -6.86 -8.50 18.28
CA SER A 82 -7.90 -9.07 17.43
C SER A 82 -7.71 -8.64 15.98
N ARG A 83 -8.33 -9.33 15.02
CA ARG A 83 -8.28 -8.96 13.59
C ARG A 83 -8.69 -7.51 13.38
N MET A 84 -9.82 -7.08 13.94
CA MET A 84 -10.33 -5.71 13.81
C MET A 84 -9.31 -4.64 14.19
N VAL A 85 -8.63 -4.82 15.33
CA VAL A 85 -7.66 -3.84 15.83
C VAL A 85 -6.44 -3.78 14.90
N VAL A 86 -5.96 -4.93 14.45
CA VAL A 86 -4.82 -5.02 13.54
C VAL A 86 -5.17 -4.43 12.17
N ILE A 87 -6.33 -4.78 11.60
CA ILE A 87 -6.84 -4.18 10.37
C ILE A 87 -6.90 -2.66 10.48
N THR A 88 -7.51 -2.15 11.55
CA THR A 88 -7.70 -0.70 11.70
C THR A 88 -6.38 0.06 11.81
N LYS A 89 -5.42 -0.48 12.57
CA LYS A 89 -4.07 0.08 12.70
C LYS A 89 -3.33 0.14 11.36
N HIS A 90 -3.42 -0.91 10.55
CA HIS A 90 -2.75 -0.94 9.24
C HIS A 90 -3.50 -0.14 8.18
N VAL A 91 -4.84 -0.05 8.25
CA VAL A 91 -5.63 0.88 7.43
C VAL A 91 -5.26 2.32 7.74
N GLU A 92 -5.08 2.69 9.01
CA GLU A 92 -4.61 4.00 9.42
C GLU A 92 -3.24 4.32 8.79
N ALA A 93 -2.28 3.40 8.91
CA ALA A 93 -0.96 3.55 8.31
C ALA A 93 -1.03 3.65 6.77
N PHE A 94 -1.86 2.81 6.14
CA PHE A 94 -2.08 2.81 4.71
C PHE A 94 -2.70 4.12 4.21
N ILE A 95 -3.68 4.68 4.91
CA ILE A 95 -4.31 5.96 4.51
C ILE A 95 -3.24 7.06 4.45
N ARG A 96 -2.35 7.14 5.45
CA ARG A 96 -1.29 8.15 5.47
C ARG A 96 -0.30 7.94 4.32
N GLU A 97 0.17 6.71 4.13
CA GLU A 97 1.09 6.39 3.04
C GLU A 97 0.44 6.63 1.67
N PHE A 98 -0.81 6.22 1.49
CA PHE A 98 -1.55 6.39 0.25
C PHE A 98 -1.65 7.85 -0.17
N PHE A 99 -1.95 8.76 0.77
CA PHE A 99 -2.04 10.19 0.48
C PHE A 99 -0.69 10.87 0.28
N ASP A 100 0.39 10.35 0.87
CA ASP A 100 1.73 10.88 0.59
C ASP A 100 2.19 10.52 -0.83
N GLN A 101 1.96 9.26 -1.22
CA GLN A 101 2.27 8.74 -2.56
C GLN A 101 1.32 9.25 -3.65
N ASN A 102 0.04 9.43 -3.32
CA ASN A 102 -1.04 9.79 -4.24
C ASN A 102 -1.87 10.97 -3.73
N PRO A 103 -1.28 12.19 -3.68
CA PRO A 103 -1.98 13.35 -3.13
C PRO A 103 -3.24 13.72 -3.92
N LEU A 104 -3.33 13.43 -5.22
CA LEU A 104 -4.51 13.76 -6.04
C LEU A 104 -5.69 12.80 -5.87
N SER A 105 -5.45 11.67 -5.21
CA SER A 105 -6.44 10.61 -5.07
C SER A 105 -7.39 10.92 -3.91
N GLN A 106 -8.52 10.23 -3.89
CA GLN A 106 -9.53 10.33 -2.85
C GLN A 106 -9.82 8.95 -2.27
N ILE A 107 -10.05 8.90 -0.96
CA ILE A 107 -10.44 7.68 -0.25
C ILE A 107 -11.86 7.84 0.27
N GLY A 108 -12.65 6.77 0.18
CA GLY A 108 -13.91 6.59 0.91
C GLY A 108 -13.84 5.32 1.76
N LEU A 109 -14.56 5.29 2.88
CA LEU A 109 -14.57 4.15 3.80
C LEU A 109 -15.98 3.59 3.93
N VAL A 110 -16.11 2.27 3.80
CA VAL A 110 -17.34 1.52 4.00
C VAL A 110 -17.04 0.36 4.96
N THR A 111 -17.96 0.07 5.86
CA THR A 111 -17.87 -1.09 6.75
C THR A 111 -18.99 -2.07 6.47
N ILE A 112 -18.71 -3.35 6.59
CA ILE A 112 -19.72 -4.41 6.53
C ILE A 112 -19.96 -4.90 7.96
N LYS A 113 -21.21 -4.84 8.42
CA LYS A 113 -21.61 -5.29 9.76
C LYS A 113 -23.08 -5.73 9.73
N ASP A 114 -23.44 -6.78 10.47
CA ASP A 114 -24.82 -7.27 10.60
C ASP A 114 -25.54 -7.52 9.25
N GLY A 115 -24.81 -8.01 8.24
CA GLY A 115 -25.32 -8.28 6.89
C GLY A 115 -25.57 -7.03 6.04
N VAL A 116 -25.15 -5.85 6.50
CA VAL A 116 -25.39 -4.55 5.83
C VAL A 116 -24.08 -3.81 5.60
N ALA A 117 -24.02 -3.05 4.51
CA ALA A 117 -22.92 -2.13 4.23
C ALA A 117 -23.27 -0.73 4.75
N HIS A 118 -22.41 -0.18 5.61
CA HIS A 118 -22.55 1.15 6.18
C HIS A 118 -21.46 2.08 5.65
N PRO A 119 -21.81 3.24 5.05
CA PRO A 119 -20.82 4.25 4.72
C PRO A 119 -20.27 4.88 6.01
N LEU A 120 -18.93 4.91 6.15
CA LEU A 120 -18.26 5.63 7.23
C LEU A 120 -17.89 7.05 6.83
N THR A 121 -17.26 7.18 5.66
CA THR A 121 -16.84 8.48 5.12
C THR A 121 -17.07 8.52 3.62
N GLU A 122 -17.54 9.67 3.13
CA GLU A 122 -17.57 9.99 1.71
C GLU A 122 -16.16 10.11 1.13
N LEU A 123 -16.06 10.16 -0.20
CA LEU A 123 -14.80 10.40 -0.90
C LEU A 123 -14.21 11.75 -0.49
N GLY A 124 -13.02 11.68 0.11
CA GLY A 124 -12.32 12.83 0.64
C GLY A 124 -10.83 12.75 0.42
N GLY A 125 -10.16 13.89 0.61
CA GLY A 125 -8.70 14.01 0.57
C GLY A 125 -8.05 14.25 1.93
N SER A 126 -8.80 14.10 3.04
CA SER A 126 -8.33 14.45 4.39
C SER A 126 -8.07 13.18 5.21
N PRO A 127 -6.79 12.77 5.40
CA PRO A 127 -6.42 11.54 6.10
C PRO A 127 -7.04 11.45 7.51
N GLU A 128 -6.92 12.52 8.29
CA GLU A 128 -7.35 12.56 9.69
C GLU A 128 -8.87 12.38 9.84
N SER A 129 -9.66 12.85 8.86
CA SER A 129 -11.11 12.66 8.86
C SER A 129 -11.48 11.17 8.72
N HIS A 130 -10.77 10.45 7.85
CA HIS A 130 -10.98 9.02 7.61
C HIS A 130 -10.50 8.18 8.80
N ILE A 131 -9.32 8.49 9.34
CA ILE A 131 -8.73 7.79 10.48
C ILE A 131 -9.62 7.95 11.72
N LYS A 132 -10.08 9.17 12.01
CA LYS A 132 -10.98 9.43 13.15
C LYS A 132 -12.31 8.67 13.01
N ALA A 133 -12.89 8.63 11.81
CA ALA A 133 -14.13 7.91 11.57
C ALA A 133 -13.98 6.40 11.75
N LEU A 134 -12.85 5.84 11.29
CA LEU A 134 -12.54 4.42 11.43
C LEU A 134 -12.30 4.03 12.89
N MET A 135 -11.47 4.78 13.60
CA MET A 135 -11.18 4.56 15.03
C MET A 135 -12.43 4.69 15.91
N GLY A 136 -13.41 5.49 15.48
CA GLY A 136 -14.69 5.65 16.18
C GLY A 136 -15.68 4.49 16.02
N LYS A 137 -15.42 3.51 15.13
CA LYS A 137 -16.34 2.38 14.84
C LYS A 137 -15.67 1.01 15.04
N MET A 138 -15.10 0.79 16.23
CA MET A 138 -14.43 -0.46 16.62
C MET A 138 -15.39 -1.47 17.26
N GLU A 139 -16.44 -1.88 16.53
CA GLU A 139 -17.37 -2.90 17.01
C GLU A 139 -17.67 -3.93 15.93
N CYS A 140 -17.45 -5.20 16.26
CA CYS A 140 -17.72 -6.32 15.36
C CYS A 140 -19.00 -7.07 15.76
N SER A 141 -19.91 -7.29 14.81
CA SER A 141 -21.07 -8.16 15.02
C SER A 141 -21.69 -8.66 13.72
N GLY A 142 -22.49 -9.72 13.85
CA GLY A 142 -23.29 -10.29 12.78
C GLY A 142 -22.47 -10.88 11.63
N ASP A 143 -23.10 -11.03 10.48
CA ASP A 143 -22.50 -11.62 9.28
C ASP A 143 -22.03 -10.54 8.29
N SER A 144 -21.18 -10.94 7.35
CA SER A 144 -20.73 -10.07 6.27
C SER A 144 -21.70 -10.15 5.07
N SER A 145 -21.86 -9.05 4.32
CA SER A 145 -22.54 -9.03 3.02
C SER A 145 -21.69 -8.28 2.00
N LEU A 146 -21.08 -9.04 1.09
CA LEU A 146 -20.25 -8.51 0.01
C LEU A 146 -21.10 -7.82 -1.07
N GLN A 147 -22.29 -8.35 -1.37
CA GLN A 147 -23.20 -7.77 -2.36
C GLN A 147 -23.61 -6.35 -1.97
N ASN A 148 -24.08 -6.15 -0.73
CA ASN A 148 -24.51 -4.83 -0.26
C ASN A 148 -23.36 -3.81 -0.31
N ALA A 149 -22.13 -4.24 -0.02
CA ALA A 149 -20.96 -3.39 -0.11
C ALA A 149 -20.63 -3.01 -1.56
N LEU A 150 -20.63 -3.98 -2.48
CA LEU A 150 -20.38 -3.75 -3.89
C LEU A 150 -21.45 -2.85 -4.50
N ASP A 151 -22.73 -3.06 -4.21
CA ASP A 151 -23.81 -2.24 -4.76
C ASP A 151 -23.75 -0.79 -4.28
N LEU A 152 -23.46 -0.59 -2.98
CA LEU A 152 -23.28 0.74 -2.40
C LEU A 152 -22.11 1.48 -3.06
N VAL A 153 -20.95 0.82 -3.12
CA VAL A 153 -19.72 1.40 -3.66
C VAL A 153 -19.83 1.63 -5.16
N CYS A 154 -20.39 0.68 -5.92
CA CYS A 154 -20.59 0.83 -7.36
C CYS A 154 -21.57 2.00 -7.65
N GLY A 155 -22.59 2.21 -6.81
CA GLY A 155 -23.47 3.39 -6.90
C GLY A 155 -22.76 4.74 -6.68
N TYR A 156 -21.78 4.80 -5.76
CA TYR A 156 -20.98 6.01 -5.56
C TYR A 156 -19.94 6.22 -6.66
N LEU A 157 -19.23 5.17 -7.07
CA LEU A 157 -18.20 5.24 -8.10
C LEU A 157 -18.78 5.54 -9.49
N ASP A 158 -20.04 5.20 -9.76
CA ASP A 158 -20.70 5.53 -11.03
C ASP A 158 -20.89 7.03 -11.25
N GLN A 159 -20.99 7.81 -10.16
CA GLN A 159 -21.11 9.28 -10.22
C GLN A 159 -19.78 9.97 -10.55
N ILE A 160 -18.67 9.24 -10.45
CA ILE A 160 -17.33 9.79 -10.62
C ILE A 160 -17.01 9.95 -12.10
N PRO A 161 -16.32 11.03 -12.51
CA PRO A 161 -15.90 11.22 -13.89
C PRO A 161 -15.08 10.04 -14.44
N SER A 162 -15.21 9.78 -15.74
CA SER A 162 -14.56 8.66 -16.43
C SER A 162 -13.03 8.76 -16.53
N TYR A 163 -12.45 9.93 -16.25
CA TYR A 163 -10.99 10.10 -16.19
C TYR A 163 -10.36 9.52 -14.92
N GLY A 164 -11.17 9.27 -13.88
CA GLY A 164 -10.71 8.74 -12.61
C GLY A 164 -10.61 7.23 -12.64
N HIS A 165 -9.56 6.68 -12.05
CA HIS A 165 -9.49 5.25 -11.79
C HIS A 165 -10.39 4.91 -10.60
N ARG A 166 -11.37 4.02 -10.84
CA ARG A 166 -12.35 3.59 -9.85
C ARG A 166 -11.86 2.29 -9.24
N GLU A 167 -11.54 2.31 -7.95
CA GLU A 167 -10.92 1.19 -7.26
C GLU A 167 -11.68 0.85 -5.98
N VAL A 168 -11.75 -0.44 -5.67
CA VAL A 168 -12.29 -0.95 -4.41
C VAL A 168 -11.26 -1.90 -3.80
N LEU A 169 -10.88 -1.66 -2.55
CA LEU A 169 -10.03 -2.54 -1.77
C LEU A 169 -10.88 -3.11 -0.62
N ILE A 170 -11.10 -4.43 -0.63
CA ILE A 170 -11.92 -5.11 0.36
C ILE A 170 -11.02 -5.88 1.32
N LEU A 171 -11.08 -5.53 2.60
CA LEU A 171 -10.40 -6.23 3.68
C LEU A 171 -11.41 -7.20 4.27
N TYR A 172 -11.28 -8.48 3.92
CA TYR A 172 -12.30 -9.49 4.16
C TYR A 172 -11.84 -10.47 5.25
N SER A 173 -12.61 -10.55 6.33
CA SER A 173 -12.30 -11.36 7.51
C SER A 173 -13.07 -12.67 7.51
N ALA A 174 -14.33 -12.64 7.07
CA ALA A 174 -15.21 -13.80 7.06
C ALA A 174 -14.81 -14.84 5.98
N LEU A 175 -15.28 -16.08 6.16
CA LEU A 175 -15.14 -17.17 5.17
C LEU A 175 -16.43 -17.44 4.38
N SER A 176 -17.49 -16.72 4.71
CA SER A 176 -18.79 -16.79 4.06
C SER A 176 -19.30 -15.36 3.83
N THR A 177 -20.27 -15.21 2.93
CA THR A 177 -20.99 -13.95 2.68
C THR A 177 -22.48 -14.25 2.73
N CYS A 178 -23.24 -13.39 3.39
CA CYS A 178 -24.69 -13.49 3.55
C CYS A 178 -25.34 -12.40 2.73
N ASP A 179 -25.59 -12.70 1.46
CA ASP A 179 -26.08 -11.75 0.47
C ASP A 179 -27.57 -11.97 0.15
N PRO A 180 -28.36 -10.91 -0.10
CA PRO A 180 -29.80 -11.02 -0.34
C PRO A 180 -30.16 -11.62 -1.71
N GLY A 181 -29.29 -11.51 -2.71
CA GLY A 181 -29.54 -11.95 -4.08
C GLY A 181 -28.31 -12.57 -4.74
N ASP A 182 -28.29 -12.59 -6.08
CA ASP A 182 -27.16 -13.14 -6.84
C ASP A 182 -26.00 -12.13 -6.91
N ILE A 183 -24.91 -12.46 -6.22
CA ILE A 183 -23.68 -11.68 -6.24
C ILE A 183 -23.04 -11.62 -7.64
N MET A 184 -23.30 -12.60 -8.51
CA MET A 184 -22.75 -12.63 -9.87
C MET A 184 -23.24 -11.43 -10.69
N GLU A 185 -24.49 -11.02 -10.51
CA GLU A 185 -25.03 -9.82 -11.17
C GLU A 185 -24.30 -8.55 -10.70
N SER A 186 -23.94 -8.49 -9.42
CA SER A 186 -23.20 -7.37 -8.81
C SER A 186 -21.77 -7.32 -9.34
N ILE A 187 -21.11 -8.47 -9.51
CA ILE A 187 -19.79 -8.58 -10.14
C ILE A 187 -19.84 -8.06 -11.58
N GLN A 188 -20.84 -8.50 -12.37
CA GLN A 188 -21.01 -8.05 -13.76
C GLN A 188 -21.31 -6.55 -13.84
N LYS A 189 -22.09 -6.01 -12.90
CA LYS A 189 -22.35 -4.57 -12.80
C LYS A 189 -21.06 -3.78 -12.57
N CYS A 190 -20.23 -4.19 -11.61
CA CYS A 190 -18.98 -3.49 -11.33
C CYS A 190 -17.96 -3.62 -12.50
N LYS A 191 -17.95 -4.76 -13.22
CA LYS A 191 -17.21 -4.92 -14.48
C LYS A 191 -17.68 -3.94 -15.55
N LYS A 192 -19.00 -3.82 -15.75
CA LYS A 192 -19.61 -2.87 -16.71
C LYS A 192 -19.29 -1.42 -16.36
N SER A 193 -19.25 -1.09 -15.07
CA SER A 193 -18.87 0.23 -14.54
C SER A 193 -17.36 0.49 -14.53
N LYS A 194 -16.54 -0.45 -15.04
CA LYS A 194 -15.07 -0.36 -15.12
C LYS A 194 -14.41 -0.14 -13.75
N ILE A 195 -14.95 -0.79 -12.73
CA ILE A 195 -14.45 -0.70 -11.35
C ILE A 195 -13.49 -1.86 -11.12
N ARG A 196 -12.29 -1.56 -10.64
CA ARG A 196 -11.29 -2.58 -10.28
C ARG A 196 -11.46 -2.95 -8.81
N CYS A 197 -11.83 -4.19 -8.53
CA CYS A 197 -12.01 -4.69 -7.16
C CYS A 197 -10.84 -5.58 -6.77
N SER A 198 -10.11 -5.23 -5.71
CA SER A 198 -9.07 -6.06 -5.11
C SER A 198 -9.49 -6.46 -3.70
N VAL A 199 -9.12 -7.67 -3.28
CA VAL A 199 -9.52 -8.23 -1.98
C VAL A 199 -8.27 -8.75 -1.25
N ILE A 200 -8.17 -8.43 0.03
CA ILE A 200 -7.20 -9.04 0.95
C ILE A 200 -8.02 -9.87 1.95
N GLY A 201 -7.90 -11.19 1.84
CA GLY A 201 -8.48 -12.14 2.80
C GLY A 201 -7.54 -12.37 3.98
N LEU A 202 -8.08 -12.48 5.20
CA LEU A 202 -7.27 -12.73 6.39
C LEU A 202 -7.06 -14.20 6.74
N SER A 203 -7.96 -15.08 6.30
CA SER A 203 -7.94 -16.49 6.71
C SER A 203 -7.70 -17.44 5.55
N ALA A 204 -8.64 -17.51 4.60
CA ALA A 204 -8.56 -18.45 3.49
C ALA A 204 -9.03 -17.82 2.18
N GLU A 205 -8.66 -18.49 1.09
CA GLU A 205 -9.11 -18.11 -0.25
C GLU A 205 -10.60 -18.44 -0.44
N MET A 206 -11.40 -17.42 -0.80
CA MET A 206 -12.80 -17.57 -1.16
C MET A 206 -12.98 -17.52 -2.69
N PHE A 207 -13.70 -18.51 -3.22
CA PHE A 207 -13.96 -18.62 -4.67
C PHE A 207 -14.61 -17.36 -5.25
N ILE A 208 -15.63 -16.81 -4.58
CA ILE A 208 -16.36 -15.62 -5.05
C ILE A 208 -15.46 -14.38 -5.07
N CYS A 209 -14.60 -14.19 -4.05
CA CYS A 209 -13.64 -13.08 -4.00
C CYS A 209 -12.58 -13.21 -5.10
N LYS A 210 -12.08 -14.42 -5.34
CA LYS A 210 -11.16 -14.72 -6.45
C LYS A 210 -11.78 -14.38 -7.80
N LEU A 211 -13.03 -14.81 -8.02
CA LEU A 211 -13.77 -14.55 -9.25
C LEU A 211 -14.03 -13.05 -9.44
N LEU A 212 -14.43 -12.32 -8.40
CA LEU A 212 -14.59 -10.87 -8.41
C LEU A 212 -13.30 -10.17 -8.88
N CYS A 213 -12.16 -10.52 -8.29
CA CYS A 213 -10.87 -9.92 -8.66
C CYS A 213 -10.47 -10.26 -10.10
N GLN A 214 -10.68 -11.51 -10.55
CA GLN A 214 -10.37 -11.92 -11.92
C GLN A 214 -11.24 -11.20 -12.95
N GLU A 215 -12.55 -11.08 -12.71
CA GLU A 215 -13.49 -10.43 -13.63
C GLU A 215 -13.30 -8.91 -13.72
N THR A 216 -12.85 -8.28 -12.63
CA THR A 216 -12.63 -6.83 -12.55
C THR A 216 -11.17 -6.40 -12.79
N GLY A 217 -10.25 -7.34 -13.01
CA GLY A 217 -8.82 -7.07 -13.21
C GLY A 217 -8.09 -6.58 -11.95
N GLY A 218 -8.61 -6.91 -10.77
CA GLY A 218 -7.97 -6.66 -9.48
C GLY A 218 -7.11 -7.82 -9.00
N LEU A 219 -6.66 -7.73 -7.75
CA LEU A 219 -5.79 -8.73 -7.12
C LEU A 219 -6.50 -9.37 -5.93
N TYR A 220 -6.34 -10.68 -5.77
CA TYR A 220 -6.76 -11.38 -4.57
C TYR A 220 -5.53 -11.94 -3.85
N SER A 221 -5.39 -11.59 -2.58
CA SER A 221 -4.26 -12.00 -1.74
C SER A 221 -4.78 -12.47 -0.38
N VAL A 222 -4.09 -13.43 0.22
CA VAL A 222 -4.40 -13.94 1.55
C VAL A 222 -3.24 -13.61 2.48
N ALA A 223 -3.54 -12.92 3.58
CA ALA A 223 -2.56 -12.59 4.60
C ALA A 223 -2.19 -13.84 5.40
N MET A 224 -0.91 -13.95 5.76
CA MET A 224 -0.38 -15.08 6.54
C MET A 224 -0.10 -14.66 7.98
N ASP A 225 0.54 -13.50 8.13
CA ASP A 225 0.85 -12.87 9.41
C ASP A 225 0.61 -11.35 9.34
N GLU A 226 0.83 -10.65 10.46
CA GLU A 226 0.60 -9.20 10.55
C GLU A 226 1.54 -8.42 9.62
N ALA A 227 2.78 -8.89 9.46
CA ALA A 227 3.79 -8.25 8.62
C ALA A 227 3.42 -8.36 7.13
N HIS A 228 3.04 -9.55 6.68
CA HIS A 228 2.56 -9.81 5.34
C HIS A 228 1.27 -9.05 5.05
N PHE A 229 0.33 -8.96 6.01
CA PHE A 229 -0.86 -8.13 5.85
C PHE A 229 -0.51 -6.66 5.58
N LYS A 230 0.43 -6.11 6.37
CA LYS A 230 0.93 -4.74 6.16
C LYS A 230 1.55 -4.58 4.78
N GLU A 231 2.37 -5.53 4.33
CA GLU A 231 2.98 -5.51 3.00
C GLU A 231 1.92 -5.52 1.89
N LEU A 232 0.94 -6.44 1.97
CA LEU A 232 -0.16 -6.53 1.00
C LEU A 232 -0.97 -5.23 0.92
N MET A 233 -1.22 -4.57 2.05
CA MET A 233 -1.88 -3.26 2.06
C MET A 233 -1.02 -2.21 1.36
N LEU A 234 0.26 -2.12 1.69
CA LEU A 234 1.17 -1.12 1.12
C LEU A 234 1.42 -1.33 -0.38
N ASP A 235 1.33 -2.56 -0.89
CA ASP A 235 1.41 -2.87 -2.32
C ASP A 235 0.27 -2.23 -3.14
N HIS A 236 -0.85 -1.87 -2.50
CA HIS A 236 -1.93 -1.11 -3.13
C HIS A 236 -1.74 0.42 -3.08
N ALA A 237 -0.74 0.92 -2.37
CA ALA A 237 -0.41 2.35 -2.31
C ALA A 237 0.06 2.88 -3.67
N PRO A 238 1.03 2.29 -4.40
CA PRO A 238 1.39 2.78 -5.72
C PRO A 238 0.24 2.66 -6.73
N PRO A 239 0.11 3.60 -7.68
CA PRO A 239 -0.94 3.56 -8.69
C PRO A 239 -0.75 2.35 -9.60
N PRO A 240 -1.79 1.51 -9.80
CA PRO A 240 -1.68 0.35 -10.66
C PRO A 240 -1.47 0.77 -12.13
N PRO A 241 -0.92 -0.13 -12.97
CA PRO A 241 -0.87 0.10 -14.40
C PRO A 241 -2.30 0.25 -14.94
N ALA A 242 -2.51 1.27 -15.78
CA ALA A 242 -3.80 1.47 -16.42
C ALA A 242 -4.02 0.32 -17.43
N ILE A 243 -5.18 -0.33 -17.34
CA ILE A 243 -5.61 -1.28 -18.38
C ILE A 243 -5.82 -0.46 -19.66
N ALA A 244 -5.15 -0.85 -20.75
CA ALA A 244 -5.08 -0.06 -21.98
C ALA A 244 -6.46 0.35 -22.53
N GLU A 245 -7.48 -0.49 -22.34
CA GLU A 245 -8.87 -0.24 -22.76
C GLU A 245 -9.57 0.89 -21.98
N PHE A 246 -9.08 1.22 -20.79
CA PHE A 246 -9.68 2.22 -19.89
C PHE A 246 -8.83 3.49 -19.78
N ALA A 247 -7.67 3.52 -20.42
CA ALA A 247 -6.66 4.57 -20.27
C ALA A 247 -6.87 5.76 -21.23
N ILE A 248 -8.09 6.33 -21.26
CA ILE A 248 -8.38 7.50 -22.11
C ILE A 248 -7.73 8.74 -21.48
N ALA A 249 -6.78 9.35 -22.20
CA ALA A 249 -6.14 10.58 -21.78
C ALA A 249 -7.15 11.75 -21.81
N ASN A 250 -7.51 12.26 -20.63
CA ASN A 250 -8.40 13.39 -20.47
C ASN A 250 -7.65 14.59 -19.88
N LEU A 251 -7.86 15.77 -20.47
CA LEU A 251 -7.29 17.02 -19.97
C LEU A 251 -8.20 17.62 -18.90
N ILE A 252 -7.71 17.70 -17.66
CA ILE A 252 -8.45 18.23 -16.52
C ILE A 252 -7.95 19.64 -16.21
N LYS A 253 -8.88 20.58 -15.99
CA LYS A 253 -8.54 21.93 -15.53
C LYS A 253 -8.30 21.91 -14.03
N MET A 254 -7.09 22.22 -13.60
CA MET A 254 -6.73 22.37 -12.19
C MET A 254 -6.47 23.84 -11.83
N GLY A 255 -6.71 24.20 -10.57
CA GLY A 255 -6.39 25.51 -10.02
C GLY A 255 -5.24 25.44 -9.03
N PHE A 256 -4.27 26.34 -9.17
CA PHE A 256 -3.20 26.54 -8.19
C PHE A 256 -3.55 27.73 -7.31
N PRO A 257 -4.11 27.51 -6.10
CA PRO A 257 -4.49 28.60 -5.23
C PRO A 257 -3.25 29.19 -4.54
N GLN A 258 -3.31 30.48 -4.26
CA GLN A 258 -2.30 31.16 -3.46
C GLN A 258 -2.65 31.04 -1.98
N ARG A 259 -1.63 30.91 -1.13
CA ARG A 259 -1.79 30.99 0.33
C ARG A 259 -2.15 32.44 0.68
N ALA A 260 -3.22 32.61 1.43
CA ALA A 260 -3.65 33.92 1.90
C ALA A 260 -2.69 34.43 2.99
N ALA A 261 -2.63 35.76 3.14
CA ALA A 261 -1.78 36.40 4.15
C ALA A 261 -2.17 35.98 5.59
N GLU A 262 -1.15 35.75 6.42
CA GLU A 262 -1.29 35.43 7.84
C GLU A 262 -2.10 36.54 8.56
N GLY A 263 -3.02 36.14 9.44
CA GLY A 263 -3.86 37.06 10.23
C GLY A 263 -5.19 37.49 9.60
N SER A 264 -5.49 37.09 8.37
CA SER A 264 -6.80 37.38 7.75
C SER A 264 -7.88 36.41 8.24
N ILE A 265 -8.97 36.98 8.80
CA ILE A 265 -10.16 36.25 9.23
C ILE A 265 -11.09 36.10 8.04
N ALA A 266 -11.41 34.88 7.66
CA ALA A 266 -12.39 34.63 6.62
C ALA A 266 -13.16 33.33 6.88
N ILE A 267 -14.41 33.33 6.40
CA ILE A 267 -15.29 32.17 6.49
C ILE A 267 -14.79 31.12 5.48
N CYS A 268 -14.38 29.96 5.98
CA CYS A 268 -13.93 28.87 5.14
C CYS A 268 -15.14 28.25 4.43
N SER A 269 -15.08 28.10 3.11
CA SER A 269 -16.18 27.50 2.34
C SER A 269 -16.38 26.00 2.64
N CYS A 270 -15.38 25.35 3.23
CA CYS A 270 -15.44 23.93 3.60
C CYS A 270 -16.27 23.67 4.87
N HIS A 271 -16.03 24.45 5.93
CA HIS A 271 -16.64 24.23 7.24
C HIS A 271 -17.74 25.24 7.57
N LYS A 272 -17.91 26.29 6.75
CA LYS A 272 -18.80 27.45 7.01
C LYS A 272 -18.51 28.14 8.35
N GLU A 273 -17.32 27.94 8.88
CA GLU A 273 -16.81 28.53 10.11
C GLU A 273 -15.77 29.60 9.79
N ALA A 274 -15.73 30.65 10.60
CA ALA A 274 -14.67 31.64 10.56
C ALA A 274 -13.39 31.02 11.12
N LYS A 275 -12.43 30.72 10.25
CA LYS A 275 -11.09 30.31 10.68
C LYS A 275 -10.15 31.50 10.59
N VAL A 276 -9.43 31.74 11.68
CA VAL A 276 -8.34 32.71 11.75
C VAL A 276 -7.08 32.01 11.26
N GLY A 277 -6.39 32.60 10.29
CA GLY A 277 -5.09 32.09 9.82
C GLY A 277 -5.10 31.55 8.39
N ASP A 278 -4.25 30.54 8.18
CA ASP A 278 -3.89 30.00 6.87
C ASP A 278 -5.07 29.44 6.10
N GLY A 279 -5.13 29.81 4.82
CA GLY A 279 -6.14 29.31 3.90
C GLY A 279 -5.74 29.62 2.47
N TYR A 280 -6.25 28.84 1.54
CA TYR A 280 -5.95 28.92 0.13
C TYR A 280 -7.08 29.63 -0.62
N ILE A 281 -6.73 30.53 -1.52
CA ILE A 281 -7.71 31.30 -2.30
C ILE A 281 -7.90 30.65 -3.67
N CYS A 282 -9.11 30.18 -3.97
CA CYS A 282 -9.45 29.62 -5.27
C CYS A 282 -9.18 30.66 -6.38
N PRO A 283 -8.42 30.31 -7.44
CA PRO A 283 -8.09 31.27 -8.49
C PRO A 283 -9.32 31.71 -9.31
N ARG A 284 -10.35 30.85 -9.42
CA ARG A 284 -11.56 31.09 -10.22
C ARG A 284 -12.62 31.91 -9.50
N CYS A 285 -13.09 31.45 -8.34
CA CYS A 285 -14.19 32.11 -7.62
C CYS A 285 -13.75 32.89 -6.37
N LYS A 286 -12.44 32.92 -6.07
CA LYS A 286 -11.87 33.58 -4.89
C LYS A 286 -12.37 33.05 -3.53
N ALA A 287 -13.10 31.93 -3.53
CA ALA A 287 -13.50 31.22 -2.32
C ALA A 287 -12.26 30.79 -1.52
N ARG A 288 -12.33 30.93 -0.20
CA ARG A 288 -11.29 30.44 0.70
C ARG A 288 -11.53 28.99 1.09
N VAL A 289 -10.47 28.21 1.00
CA VAL A 289 -10.41 26.79 1.29
C VAL A 289 -9.37 26.52 2.36
N CYS A 290 -9.67 25.60 3.27
CA CYS A 290 -8.83 25.34 4.44
C CYS A 290 -7.61 24.46 4.09
N GLU A 291 -7.81 23.40 3.30
CA GLU A 291 -6.81 22.37 3.03
C GLU A 291 -6.70 22.08 1.52
N LEU A 292 -5.55 21.58 1.10
CA LEU A 292 -5.32 21.09 -0.26
C LEU A 292 -4.79 19.67 -0.19
N PRO A 293 -5.03 18.84 -1.22
CA PRO A 293 -5.85 19.12 -2.40
C PRO A 293 -7.34 18.91 -2.13
N THR A 294 -8.19 19.72 -2.76
CA THR A 294 -9.64 19.58 -2.61
C THR A 294 -10.40 20.20 -3.77
N GLU A 295 -11.67 19.83 -3.93
CA GLU A 295 -12.55 20.44 -4.91
C GLU A 295 -13.23 21.69 -4.33
N CYS A 296 -13.21 22.78 -5.09
CA CYS A 296 -13.87 24.01 -4.69
C CYS A 296 -15.41 23.87 -4.75
N ARG A 297 -16.07 23.86 -3.58
CA ARG A 297 -17.53 23.73 -3.44
C ARG A 297 -18.38 24.78 -4.17
N ILE A 298 -17.79 25.91 -4.57
CA ILE A 298 -18.51 26.99 -5.28
C ILE A 298 -18.41 26.82 -6.81
N CYS A 299 -17.25 26.43 -7.33
CA CYS A 299 -16.99 26.45 -8.78
C CYS A 299 -16.57 25.11 -9.39
N GLY A 300 -16.51 24.05 -8.58
CA GLY A 300 -16.15 22.69 -8.99
C GLY A 300 -14.70 22.53 -9.48
N LEU A 301 -13.84 23.53 -9.28
CA LEU A 301 -12.45 23.46 -9.71
C LEU A 301 -11.62 22.67 -8.70
N THR A 302 -10.91 21.65 -9.16
CA THR A 302 -9.92 20.92 -8.35
C THR A 302 -8.75 21.82 -8.02
N LEU A 303 -8.50 22.04 -6.73
CA LEU A 303 -7.42 22.88 -6.22
C LEU A 303 -6.26 22.02 -5.74
N VAL A 304 -5.07 22.30 -6.26
CA VAL A 304 -3.86 21.50 -6.03
C VAL A 304 -2.66 22.43 -5.84
N SER A 305 -1.68 22.02 -5.04
CA SER A 305 -0.40 22.73 -4.91
C SER A 305 0.67 22.10 -5.83
N SER A 306 1.66 22.87 -6.28
CA SER A 306 2.76 22.32 -7.08
C SER A 306 3.51 21.17 -6.38
N PRO A 307 3.77 21.21 -5.05
CA PRO A 307 4.35 20.08 -4.33
C PRO A 307 3.52 18.78 -4.40
N HIS A 308 2.19 18.87 -4.44
CA HIS A 308 1.35 17.68 -4.57
C HIS A 308 1.53 17.00 -5.93
N LEU A 309 1.60 17.79 -7.00
CA LEU A 309 1.93 17.23 -8.31
C LEU A 309 3.34 16.63 -8.30
N ALA A 310 4.32 17.36 -7.77
CA ALA A 310 5.71 16.94 -7.68
C ALA A 310 5.87 15.57 -7.00
N ARG A 311 5.12 15.33 -5.90
CA ARG A 311 5.12 14.02 -5.24
C ARG A 311 4.68 12.89 -6.16
N SER A 312 3.72 13.07 -7.04
CA SER A 312 3.31 12.00 -7.96
C SER A 312 4.28 11.75 -9.14
N TYR A 313 5.34 12.55 -9.32
CA TYR A 313 6.28 12.39 -10.46
C TYR A 313 7.12 11.11 -10.37
N HIS A 314 7.43 10.62 -9.17
CA HIS A 314 8.25 9.40 -9.05
C HIS A 314 7.53 8.16 -9.63
N HIS A 315 6.20 8.16 -9.65
CA HIS A 315 5.42 7.13 -10.32
C HIS A 315 5.56 7.17 -11.84
N LEU A 316 5.72 8.37 -12.41
CA LEU A 316 5.86 8.59 -13.86
C LEU A 316 7.27 8.29 -14.37
N PHE A 317 8.28 8.64 -13.56
CA PHE A 317 9.68 8.47 -13.90
C PHE A 317 10.41 7.67 -12.81
N PRO A 318 10.09 6.36 -12.69
CA PRO A 318 10.76 5.53 -11.69
C PRO A 318 12.27 5.43 -12.01
N ILE A 319 13.07 5.33 -10.95
CA ILE A 319 14.49 5.02 -11.07
C ILE A 319 14.63 3.60 -11.63
N THR A 320 15.59 3.41 -12.54
CA THR A 320 15.97 2.09 -13.02
C THR A 320 16.60 1.29 -11.87
N PRO A 321 16.14 0.05 -11.60
CA PRO A 321 16.73 -0.81 -10.58
C PRO A 321 18.25 -0.92 -10.75
N PHE A 322 18.99 -0.93 -9.64
CA PHE A 322 20.45 -1.04 -9.66
C PHE A 322 20.91 -2.48 -9.91
N ASP A 323 22.03 -2.63 -10.63
CA ASP A 323 22.60 -3.91 -11.01
C ASP A 323 23.39 -4.55 -9.87
N GLU A 324 23.26 -5.87 -9.70
CA GLU A 324 24.05 -6.63 -8.73
C GLU A 324 25.53 -6.68 -9.12
N VAL A 325 26.39 -6.20 -8.24
CA VAL A 325 27.83 -6.31 -8.44
C VAL A 325 28.28 -7.67 -7.91
N SER A 326 28.37 -8.64 -8.80
CA SER A 326 28.93 -9.96 -8.46
C SER A 326 30.43 -9.86 -8.20
N PRO A 327 30.96 -10.44 -7.10
CA PRO A 327 32.39 -10.38 -6.76
C PRO A 327 33.32 -11.10 -7.76
N ARG A 328 32.77 -11.82 -8.75
CA ARG A 328 33.51 -12.62 -9.72
C ARG A 328 33.78 -11.93 -11.07
N ASN A 329 33.12 -10.80 -11.38
CA ASN A 329 33.05 -10.29 -12.76
C ASN A 329 33.87 -9.03 -13.08
N THR A 330 34.68 -8.50 -12.16
CA THR A 330 35.54 -7.35 -12.48
C THR A 330 37.03 -7.65 -12.25
N PRO A 331 37.75 -8.20 -13.26
CA PRO A 331 39.18 -8.45 -13.15
C PRO A 331 40.07 -7.19 -13.17
N LEU A 332 39.51 -5.99 -13.42
CA LEU A 332 40.31 -4.82 -13.84
C LEU A 332 39.97 -3.48 -13.18
N GLN A 333 39.02 -3.40 -12.26
CA GLN A 333 38.71 -2.16 -11.52
C GLN A 333 38.78 -2.43 -10.02
N ARG A 334 39.54 -1.60 -9.29
CA ARG A 334 39.60 -1.66 -7.83
C ARG A 334 38.16 -1.57 -7.31
N PRO A 335 37.69 -2.55 -6.52
CA PRO A 335 36.34 -2.48 -5.99
C PRO A 335 36.22 -1.18 -5.18
N PRO A 336 35.13 -0.43 -5.34
CA PRO A 336 34.87 0.76 -4.57
C PRO A 336 34.81 0.37 -3.10
N LYS A 337 35.59 1.06 -2.28
CA LYS A 337 35.72 0.75 -0.86
C LYS A 337 34.53 1.27 -0.05
N THR A 338 33.81 2.26 -0.57
CA THR A 338 32.76 2.99 0.16
C THR A 338 31.51 3.16 -0.69
N CYS A 339 30.36 3.13 -0.01
CA CYS A 339 29.07 3.49 -0.59
C CYS A 339 29.04 4.97 -0.96
N PHE A 340 28.56 5.33 -2.15
CA PHE A 340 28.44 6.73 -2.57
C PHE A 340 27.44 7.52 -1.71
N GLY A 341 26.36 6.88 -1.26
CA GLY A 341 25.30 7.52 -0.47
C GLY A 341 25.69 7.76 0.99
N CYS A 342 26.02 6.70 1.73
CA CYS A 342 26.28 6.78 3.18
C CYS A 342 27.77 6.81 3.56
N GLN A 343 28.68 6.70 2.59
CA GLN A 343 30.14 6.65 2.81
C GLN A 343 30.64 5.47 3.66
N GLN A 344 29.77 4.52 4.03
CA GLN A 344 30.15 3.32 4.77
C GLN A 344 30.96 2.35 3.89
N SER A 345 31.81 1.55 4.54
CA SER A 345 32.61 0.53 3.86
C SER A 345 31.71 -0.56 3.27
N LEU A 346 31.92 -0.89 1.99
CA LEU A 346 31.23 -1.99 1.30
C LEU A 346 31.92 -3.35 1.52
N LEU A 347 32.98 -3.38 2.32
CA LEU A 347 33.75 -4.57 2.64
C LEU A 347 33.25 -5.17 3.96
N ASN A 348 32.93 -6.46 3.95
CA ASN A 348 32.61 -7.25 5.14
C ASN A 348 33.90 -7.59 5.94
N PRO A 349 33.79 -7.95 7.23
CA PRO A 349 34.92 -8.45 8.01
C PRO A 349 35.60 -9.61 7.26
N GLY A 350 36.88 -9.43 6.89
CA GLY A 350 37.62 -10.38 6.03
C GLY A 350 37.84 -9.93 4.57
N ASN A 351 37.65 -8.65 4.23
CA ASN A 351 37.93 -8.07 2.90
C ASN A 351 37.14 -8.71 1.73
N LYS A 352 36.07 -9.42 2.02
CA LYS A 352 35.13 -9.90 1.01
C LYS A 352 34.17 -8.77 0.65
N LEU A 353 33.87 -8.61 -0.63
CA LEU A 353 32.87 -7.64 -1.08
C LEU A 353 31.51 -8.06 -0.52
N GLY A 354 30.90 -7.20 0.29
CA GLY A 354 29.52 -7.38 0.72
C GLY A 354 28.55 -7.22 -0.45
N LEU A 355 27.28 -7.53 -0.22
CA LEU A 355 26.24 -7.33 -1.23
C LEU A 355 26.19 -5.83 -1.59
N SER A 356 26.53 -5.50 -2.83
CA SER A 356 26.56 -4.13 -3.33
C SER A 356 25.88 -4.04 -4.68
N VAL A 357 25.35 -2.85 -4.97
CA VAL A 357 24.61 -2.57 -6.19
C VAL A 357 25.19 -1.36 -6.91
N ALA A 358 25.07 -1.33 -8.23
CA ALA A 358 25.59 -0.25 -9.07
C ALA A 358 24.47 0.38 -9.90
N CYS A 359 24.44 1.71 -9.97
CA CYS A 359 23.49 2.40 -10.82
C CYS A 359 23.92 2.29 -12.30
N PRO A 360 23.05 1.84 -13.22
CA PRO A 360 23.42 1.65 -14.63
C PRO A 360 23.66 2.95 -15.40
N LYS A 361 23.29 4.11 -14.85
CA LYS A 361 23.44 5.42 -15.50
C LYS A 361 24.74 6.13 -15.11
N CYS A 362 24.99 6.28 -13.82
CA CYS A 362 26.17 6.98 -13.31
C CYS A 362 27.32 6.05 -12.89
N ASN A 363 27.09 4.72 -12.92
CA ASN A 363 28.04 3.67 -12.50
C ASN A 363 28.59 3.85 -11.06
N GLN A 364 27.85 4.56 -10.20
CA GLN A 364 28.17 4.70 -8.78
C GLN A 364 27.64 3.51 -7.99
N TYR A 365 28.28 3.22 -6.86
CA TYR A 365 28.03 2.03 -6.05
C TYR A 365 27.35 2.38 -4.73
N PHE A 366 26.37 1.56 -4.35
CA PHE A 366 25.54 1.75 -3.17
C PHE A 366 25.49 0.46 -2.35
N CYS A 367 25.35 0.61 -1.02
CA CYS A 367 24.99 -0.51 -0.15
C CYS A 367 23.50 -0.82 -0.28
N VAL A 368 23.09 -1.99 0.22
CA VAL A 368 21.69 -2.45 0.24
C VAL A 368 20.74 -1.44 0.89
N ASP A 369 21.13 -0.87 2.03
CA ASP A 369 20.28 0.08 2.75
C ASP A 369 20.08 1.38 1.95
N CYS A 370 21.14 1.86 1.28
CA CYS A 370 21.04 3.00 0.37
C CYS A 370 20.21 2.66 -0.86
N ASP A 371 20.30 1.44 -1.40
CA ASP A 371 19.46 1.01 -2.53
C ASP A 371 17.98 1.09 -2.19
N ILE A 372 17.60 0.52 -1.05
CA ILE A 372 16.22 0.54 -0.52
C ILE A 372 15.77 1.99 -0.32
N TYR A 373 16.56 2.80 0.38
CA TYR A 373 16.22 4.20 0.64
C TYR A 373 16.06 5.03 -0.64
N ILE A 374 16.93 4.80 -1.64
CA ILE A 374 16.88 5.51 -2.92
C ILE A 374 15.59 5.21 -3.66
N HIS A 375 15.14 3.95 -3.68
CA HIS A 375 13.97 3.56 -4.46
C HIS A 375 12.65 3.72 -3.70
N GLU A 376 12.63 3.61 -2.37
CA GLU A 376 11.41 3.72 -1.55
C GLU A 376 11.12 5.14 -1.05
N SER A 377 12.15 5.95 -0.78
CA SER A 377 11.95 7.26 -0.14
C SER A 377 12.47 8.43 -0.98
N LEU A 378 13.70 8.33 -1.51
CA LEU A 378 14.32 9.46 -2.20
C LEU A 378 13.81 9.63 -3.63
N HIS A 379 13.49 8.51 -4.29
CA HIS A 379 13.08 8.39 -5.68
C HIS A 379 13.97 9.10 -6.72
N ASN A 380 15.20 9.45 -6.33
CA ASN A 380 16.24 10.01 -7.19
C ASN A 380 17.59 9.38 -6.86
N CYS A 381 18.41 9.10 -7.86
CA CYS A 381 19.76 8.59 -7.65
C CYS A 381 20.71 9.77 -7.36
N PRO A 382 21.32 9.87 -6.16
CA PRO A 382 22.22 10.97 -5.82
C PRO A 382 23.40 11.10 -6.79
N GLY A 383 23.87 9.98 -7.32
CA GLY A 383 24.96 9.96 -8.29
C GLY A 383 24.55 10.43 -9.68
N CYS A 384 23.28 10.40 -10.06
CA CYS A 384 22.82 10.97 -11.33
C CYS A 384 22.58 12.47 -11.22
N GLU A 385 22.11 12.95 -10.07
CA GLU A 385 21.84 14.39 -9.83
C GLU A 385 23.11 15.21 -9.56
N SER A 386 24.23 14.54 -9.25
CA SER A 386 25.51 15.21 -9.01
C SER A 386 26.29 15.56 -10.28
N PHE A 387 25.85 15.11 -11.47
CA PHE A 387 26.55 15.28 -12.74
C PHE A 387 25.73 16.02 -13.79
#